data_AF-A0AAD1A5Z1-F1
#
_entry.id   AF-A0AAD1A5Z1-F1
#
_cell.length_a   1.000
_cell.length_b   1.000
_cell.length_c   1.000
_cell.angle_alpha   90.00
_cell.angle_beta   90.00
_cell.angle_gamma   90.00
#
_symmetry.space_group_name_H-M   'P 1'
#
loop_
_entity.id
_entity.type
_entity.pdbx_description
1 polymer ?
#
loop_
_entity_poly.entity_id
_entity_poly.type
_entity_poly.pdbx_seq_one_letter_code
_entity_poly.pdbx_strand_id
1 'polypeptide(L)'
;MTLPGVAGAFVQDAEKPLAFTAEGLVAVSGHDWRDGALHDAGRIEGHVRPDGARLARIGQPEPAQELSLTIRSFPGGSAPLLRLSLSAGAQGDLDDRLAAELFLPQPLFAGLRQDLAEGRAGTLSFAATTNLWLREGSPDEEPPVFHLAPEADGRKAQAHGRVQNISWRAAATEAAGGPAFLSGQPDQASETEPPEDPVAEQLRRINWSLKQVLIVLAFLMLIIALK
;
A
#
# COMPACT_ATOMS: atom_id res chain seq x y z
N MET A 1 5.20 25.92 -6.64
CA MET A 1 3.91 26.68 -6.61
C MET A 1 3.68 27.19 -5.20
N THR A 2 3.07 28.35 -4.98
CA THR A 2 2.84 28.88 -3.61
C THR A 2 1.41 28.58 -3.16
N LEU A 3 1.25 27.91 -2.03
CA LEU A 3 -0.05 27.72 -1.38
C LEU A 3 -0.49 29.04 -0.72
N PRO A 4 -1.70 29.56 -1.00
CA PRO A 4 -2.19 30.78 -0.37
C PRO A 4 -2.16 30.67 1.16
N GLY A 5 -1.53 31.63 1.84
CA GLY A 5 -1.46 31.67 3.31
C GLY A 5 -0.41 30.76 3.96
N VAL A 6 0.43 30.08 3.18
CA VAL A 6 1.50 29.20 3.69
C VAL A 6 2.86 29.76 3.30
N ALA A 7 3.78 29.86 4.27
CA ALA A 7 5.17 30.23 4.00
C ALA A 7 5.92 29.06 3.33
N GLY A 8 6.59 29.32 2.21
CA GLY A 8 7.37 28.33 1.47
C GLY A 8 6.77 27.99 0.11
N ALA A 9 7.58 27.31 -0.71
CA ALA A 9 7.19 26.86 -2.04
C ALA A 9 6.92 25.35 -1.99
N PHE A 10 5.75 24.93 -2.49
CA PHE A 10 5.29 23.55 -2.47
C PHE A 10 4.87 23.11 -3.88
N VAL A 11 5.05 21.83 -4.18
CA VAL A 11 4.67 21.25 -5.47
C VAL A 11 4.02 19.89 -5.27
N GLN A 12 3.00 19.59 -6.06
CA GLN A 12 2.47 18.23 -6.19
C GLN A 12 3.27 17.51 -7.27
N ASP A 13 3.81 16.35 -6.92
CA ASP A 13 4.59 15.53 -7.84
C ASP A 13 3.89 14.18 -8.04
N ALA A 14 3.21 14.04 -9.18
CA ALA A 14 2.48 12.82 -9.51
C ALA A 14 3.40 11.64 -9.88
N GLU A 15 4.68 11.91 -10.19
CA GLU A 15 5.66 10.88 -10.56
C GLU A 15 6.28 10.22 -9.32
N LYS A 16 6.13 10.81 -8.14
CA LYS A 16 6.66 10.28 -6.88
C LYS A 16 5.58 9.55 -6.08
N PRO A 17 5.41 8.22 -6.24
CA PRO A 17 4.46 7.46 -5.45
C PRO A 17 4.86 7.43 -3.98
N LEU A 18 3.84 7.37 -3.11
CA LEU A 18 4.01 7.14 -1.69
C LEU A 18 3.69 5.67 -1.40
N ALA A 19 4.69 4.94 -0.90
CA ALA A 19 4.57 3.55 -0.47
C ALA A 19 4.19 3.48 1.01
N PHE A 20 3.48 2.41 1.36
CA PHE A 20 2.98 2.17 2.70
C PHE A 20 3.10 0.68 3.05
N THR A 21 3.42 0.40 4.31
CA THR A 21 3.32 -0.92 4.91
C THR A 21 2.35 -0.87 6.09
N ALA A 22 1.42 -1.82 6.09
CA ALA A 22 0.39 -1.97 7.10
C ALA A 22 0.51 -3.32 7.82
N GLU A 23 0.29 -3.27 9.13
CA GLU A 23 0.46 -4.37 10.06
C GLU A 23 -0.68 -4.34 11.11
N GLY A 24 -0.79 -5.41 11.91
CA GLY A 24 -1.84 -5.50 12.94
C GLY A 24 -3.27 -5.53 12.36
N LEU A 25 -3.43 -6.12 11.17
CA LEU A 25 -4.70 -6.15 10.44
C LEU A 25 -5.72 -7.07 11.13
N VAL A 26 -6.90 -6.53 11.45
CA VAL A 26 -8.00 -7.24 12.09
C VAL A 26 -9.30 -7.04 11.29
N ALA A 27 -9.94 -8.14 10.90
CA ALA A 27 -11.26 -8.08 10.27
C ALA A 27 -12.34 -7.77 11.33
N VAL A 28 -13.10 -6.71 11.11
CA VAL A 28 -14.21 -6.29 11.94
C VAL A 28 -15.50 -6.48 11.15
N SER A 29 -16.33 -7.42 11.59
CA SER A 29 -17.67 -7.63 11.04
C SER A 29 -18.61 -6.49 11.44
N GLY A 30 -19.49 -6.11 10.53
CA GLY A 30 -20.51 -5.09 10.78
C GLY A 30 -21.59 -5.18 9.72
N HIS A 31 -22.79 -4.76 10.07
CA HIS A 31 -23.88 -4.59 9.12
C HIS A 31 -24.46 -3.19 9.31
N ASP A 32 -24.86 -2.57 8.22
CA ASP A 32 -25.61 -1.31 8.26
C ASP A 32 -26.90 -1.41 7.46
N TRP A 33 -27.87 -0.60 7.88
CA TRP A 33 -29.12 -0.43 7.17
C TRP A 33 -28.99 0.79 6.26
N ARG A 34 -29.05 0.57 4.96
CA ARG A 34 -29.03 1.62 3.93
C ARG A 34 -30.19 1.40 2.98
N ASP A 35 -30.96 2.45 2.71
CA ASP A 35 -32.12 2.42 1.81
C ASP A 35 -33.10 1.25 2.09
N GLY A 36 -33.28 0.90 3.37
CA GLY A 36 -34.18 -0.18 3.80
C GLY A 36 -33.64 -1.60 3.59
N ALA A 37 -32.40 -1.77 3.13
CA ALA A 37 -31.74 -3.06 2.99
C ALA A 37 -30.54 -3.20 3.93
N LEU A 38 -30.32 -4.43 4.42
CA LEU A 38 -29.15 -4.80 5.20
C LEU A 38 -27.94 -4.96 4.29
N HIS A 39 -26.85 -4.27 4.59
CA HIS A 39 -25.61 -4.33 3.83
C HIS A 39 -24.46 -4.80 4.72
N ASP A 40 -23.52 -5.54 4.13
CA ASP A 40 -22.24 -5.86 4.78
C ASP A 40 -21.45 -4.55 4.92
N ALA A 41 -21.22 -4.16 6.17
CA ALA A 41 -20.42 -3.00 6.56
C ALA A 41 -19.08 -3.44 7.19
N GLY A 42 -18.67 -4.69 6.90
CA GLY A 42 -17.39 -5.24 7.29
C GLY A 42 -16.23 -4.35 6.84
N ARG A 43 -15.23 -4.24 7.70
CA ARG A 43 -14.00 -3.47 7.45
C ARG A 43 -12.80 -4.22 8.02
N ILE A 44 -11.61 -3.82 7.61
CA ILE A 44 -10.37 -4.26 8.23
C ILE A 44 -9.73 -3.05 8.89
N GLU A 45 -9.34 -3.18 10.14
CA GLU A 45 -8.63 -2.15 10.91
C GLU A 45 -7.18 -2.55 11.12
N GLY A 46 -6.29 -1.60 11.30
CA GLY A 46 -4.89 -1.85 11.63
C GLY A 46 -4.10 -0.56 11.66
N HIS A 47 -2.78 -0.70 11.47
CA HIS A 47 -1.85 0.42 11.48
C HIS A 47 -1.08 0.45 10.17
N VAL A 48 -0.73 1.65 9.70
CA VAL A 48 0.03 1.83 8.47
C VAL A 48 1.10 2.90 8.65
N ARG A 49 2.27 2.66 8.06
CA ARG A 49 3.39 3.59 8.04
C ARG A 49 3.83 3.88 6.60
N PRO A 50 4.24 5.11 6.27
CA PRO A 50 4.90 5.39 5.00
C PRO A 50 6.26 4.67 4.93
N ASP A 51 6.56 4.06 3.79
CA ASP A 51 7.82 3.37 3.55
C ASP A 51 8.81 4.30 2.85
N GLY A 52 9.98 4.53 3.48
CA GLY A 52 11.02 5.39 2.92
C GLY A 52 10.59 6.86 2.78
N ALA A 53 9.54 7.29 3.50
CA ALA A 53 8.98 8.62 3.44
C ALA A 53 8.45 9.05 4.81
N ARG A 54 8.13 10.33 4.95
CA ARG A 54 7.43 10.89 6.13
C ARG A 54 6.18 11.62 5.68
N LEU A 55 5.16 11.66 6.53
CA LEU A 55 3.93 12.38 6.28
C LEU A 55 3.75 13.48 7.34
N ALA A 56 3.65 14.74 6.92
CA ALA A 56 3.50 15.88 7.80
C ALA A 56 2.26 16.70 7.46
N ARG A 57 1.89 17.61 8.34
CA ARG A 57 0.89 18.66 8.07
C ARG A 57 1.62 19.96 7.78
N ILE A 58 1.15 20.71 6.78
CA ILE A 58 1.68 22.05 6.56
C ILE A 58 1.38 22.91 7.79
N GLY A 59 2.42 23.58 8.31
CA GLY A 59 2.29 24.43 9.50
C GLY A 59 2.41 23.68 10.84
N GLN A 60 2.71 22.37 10.82
CA GLN A 60 3.04 21.63 12.04
C GLN A 60 4.40 20.91 11.93
N PRO A 61 5.18 20.86 13.02
CA PRO A 61 6.58 20.42 12.95
C PRO A 61 6.76 18.91 12.93
N GLU A 62 5.86 18.11 13.51
CA GLU A 62 6.11 16.67 13.68
C GLU A 62 5.43 15.82 12.60
N PRO A 63 6.20 15.04 11.82
CA PRO A 63 5.65 14.09 10.89
C PRO A 63 5.04 12.87 11.63
N ALA A 64 3.90 12.40 11.14
CA ALA A 64 3.32 11.13 11.58
C ALA A 64 4.19 9.96 11.12
N GLN A 65 4.53 9.08 12.06
CA GLN A 65 5.30 7.87 11.81
C GLN A 65 4.38 6.65 11.60
N GLU A 66 3.20 6.67 12.21
CA GLU A 66 2.20 5.61 12.13
C GLU A 66 0.81 6.24 12.08
N LEU A 67 -0.06 5.67 11.25
CA LEU A 67 -1.44 6.09 11.04
C LEU A 67 -2.38 4.95 11.39
N SER A 68 -3.57 5.29 11.88
CA SER A 68 -4.67 4.32 11.89
C SER A 68 -5.07 4.01 10.45
N LEU A 69 -5.26 2.73 10.15
CA LEU A 69 -5.73 2.26 8.85
C LEU A 69 -7.14 1.69 8.99
N THR A 70 -8.04 2.13 8.12
CA THR A 70 -9.32 1.46 7.90
C THR A 70 -9.46 1.08 6.43
N ILE A 71 -9.60 -0.22 6.15
CA ILE A 71 -9.83 -0.75 4.81
C ILE A 71 -11.32 -1.08 4.68
N ARG A 72 -11.96 -0.57 3.63
CA ARG A 72 -13.38 -0.78 3.34
C ARG A 72 -13.55 -1.32 1.92
N SER A 73 -14.59 -2.12 1.74
CA SER A 73 -15.10 -2.34 0.39
C SER A 73 -15.76 -1.07 -0.13
N PHE A 74 -15.49 -0.74 -1.39
CA PHE A 74 -16.22 0.27 -2.12
C PHE A 74 -17.08 -0.40 -3.20
N PRO A 75 -18.40 -0.13 -3.24
CA PRO A 75 -19.28 -0.71 -4.24
C PRO A 75 -18.96 -0.11 -5.61
N GLY A 76 -18.28 -0.88 -6.46
CA GLY A 76 -17.92 -0.49 -7.81
C GLY A 76 -16.72 -1.27 -8.35
N GLY A 77 -16.54 -1.25 -9.68
CA GLY A 77 -15.37 -1.83 -10.37
C GLY A 77 -14.17 -0.87 -10.49
N SER A 78 -14.19 0.25 -9.76
CA SER A 78 -13.14 1.28 -9.82
C SER A 78 -11.84 0.79 -9.21
N ALA A 79 -10.70 1.34 -9.64
CA ALA A 79 -9.39 1.04 -9.04
C ALA A 79 -9.36 1.37 -7.53
N PRO A 80 -8.48 0.74 -6.73
CA PRO A 80 -8.40 1.02 -5.31
C PRO A 80 -7.98 2.47 -5.02
N LEU A 81 -8.56 3.06 -3.98
CA LEU A 81 -8.38 4.47 -3.62
C LEU A 81 -7.89 4.61 -2.18
N LEU A 82 -7.00 5.57 -1.97
CA LEU A 82 -6.51 5.98 -0.67
C LEU A 82 -7.10 7.35 -0.33
N ARG A 83 -7.60 7.51 0.90
CA ARG A 83 -7.91 8.80 1.50
C ARG A 83 -7.07 8.97 2.76
N LEU A 84 -6.37 10.10 2.85
CA LEU A 84 -5.64 10.52 4.05
C LEU A 84 -6.39 11.69 4.65
N SER A 85 -6.64 11.66 5.96
CA SER A 85 -7.39 12.72 6.62
C SER A 85 -7.00 12.85 8.08
N LEU A 86 -7.48 13.90 8.74
CA LEU A 86 -7.43 14.00 10.19
C LEU A 86 -8.54 13.14 10.79
N SER A 87 -8.19 12.31 11.77
CA SER A 87 -9.14 11.44 12.46
C SER A 87 -10.36 12.23 12.94
N ALA A 88 -11.56 11.72 12.64
CA ALA A 88 -12.80 12.38 13.03
C ALA A 88 -13.48 11.66 14.19
N GLY A 89 -13.18 12.12 15.42
CA GLY A 89 -14.05 11.93 16.57
C GLY A 89 -13.49 11.04 17.67
N ALA A 90 -12.99 11.69 18.73
CA ALA A 90 -13.59 11.55 20.05
C ALA A 90 -13.76 12.98 20.60
N GLN A 91 -14.93 13.30 21.13
CA GLN A 91 -15.22 14.62 21.70
C GLN A 91 -14.23 14.88 22.85
N GLY A 92 -13.35 15.86 22.69
CA GLY A 92 -12.32 16.20 23.68
C GLY A 92 -11.05 15.39 23.51
N ASP A 93 -10.05 16.03 22.91
CA ASP A 93 -8.63 15.80 23.17
C ASP A 93 -8.02 14.41 22.86
N LEU A 94 -8.52 13.67 21.86
CA LEU A 94 -7.85 12.42 21.44
C LEU A 94 -7.65 12.35 19.92
N ASP A 95 -6.40 12.68 19.59
CA ASP A 95 -5.64 12.39 18.38
C ASP A 95 -5.98 13.17 17.11
N ASP A 96 -5.33 14.33 17.05
CA ASP A 96 -4.92 15.10 15.87
C ASP A 96 -4.03 14.31 14.87
N ARG A 97 -4.05 12.97 14.97
CA ARG A 97 -3.24 12.03 14.20
C ARG A 97 -3.89 11.80 12.83
N LEU A 98 -3.01 11.69 11.84
CA LEU A 98 -3.37 11.34 10.48
C LEU A 98 -3.93 9.91 10.45
N ALA A 99 -5.03 9.74 9.71
CA ALA A 99 -5.67 8.46 9.45
C ALA A 99 -5.67 8.17 7.95
N ALA A 100 -5.54 6.88 7.62
CA ALA A 100 -5.62 6.35 6.27
C ALA A 100 -6.89 5.51 6.10
N GLU A 101 -7.62 5.77 5.03
CA GLU A 101 -8.74 4.96 4.58
C GLU A 101 -8.43 4.39 3.20
N LEU A 102 -8.46 3.06 3.09
CA LEU A 102 -8.20 2.33 1.87
C LEU A 102 -9.51 1.71 1.37
N PHE A 103 -9.94 2.13 0.19
CA PHE A 103 -11.14 1.64 -0.48
C PHE A 103 -10.75 0.62 -1.54
N LEU A 104 -11.16 -0.62 -1.34
CA LEU A 104 -10.84 -1.72 -2.24
C LEU A 104 -12.07 -2.16 -3.05
N PRO A 105 -11.88 -2.60 -4.31
CA PRO A 105 -12.92 -3.32 -5.03
C PRO A 105 -13.36 -4.56 -4.27
N GLN A 106 -14.65 -4.91 -4.35
CA GLN A 106 -15.22 -6.04 -3.61
C GLN A 106 -14.43 -7.36 -3.75
N PRO A 107 -13.96 -7.79 -4.95
CA PRO A 107 -13.19 -9.03 -5.07
C PRO A 107 -11.87 -9.00 -4.29
N LEU A 108 -11.19 -7.85 -4.30
CA LEU A 108 -9.91 -7.68 -3.61
C LEU A 108 -10.10 -7.60 -2.09
N PHE A 109 -11.12 -6.89 -1.64
CA PHE A 109 -11.49 -6.83 -0.23
C PHE A 109 -11.85 -8.22 0.33
N ALA A 110 -12.67 -8.98 -0.40
CA ALA A 110 -13.05 -10.33 -0.01
C ALA A 110 -11.84 -11.27 0.05
N GLY A 111 -10.95 -11.21 -0.94
CA GLY A 111 -9.71 -11.99 -0.96
C GLY A 111 -8.79 -11.67 0.22
N LEU A 112 -8.55 -10.38 0.50
CA LEU A 112 -7.75 -9.96 1.65
C LEU A 112 -8.37 -10.44 2.97
N ARG A 113 -9.69 -10.30 3.15
CA ARG A 113 -10.38 -10.75 4.37
C ARG A 113 -10.26 -12.27 4.57
N GLN A 114 -10.34 -13.03 3.48
CA GLN A 114 -10.16 -14.48 3.51
C GLN A 114 -8.71 -14.85 3.88
N ASP A 115 -7.72 -14.26 3.22
CA ASP A 115 -6.31 -14.52 3.52
C ASP A 115 -5.93 -14.08 4.95
N LEU A 116 -6.57 -13.04 5.49
CA LEU A 116 -6.45 -12.65 6.90
C LEU A 116 -6.97 -13.74 7.85
N ALA A 117 -8.16 -14.29 7.57
CA ALA A 117 -8.74 -15.36 8.37
C ALA A 117 -7.87 -16.63 8.35
N GLU A 118 -7.14 -16.86 7.25
CA GLU A 118 -6.24 -18.00 7.06
C GLU A 118 -4.79 -17.70 7.49
N GLY A 119 -4.51 -16.53 8.07
CA GLY A 119 -3.18 -16.14 8.54
C GLY A 119 -2.15 -15.84 7.44
N ARG A 120 -2.59 -15.70 6.18
CA ARG A 120 -1.75 -15.42 5.00
C ARG A 120 -1.55 -13.94 4.69
N ALA A 121 -2.18 -13.04 5.45
CA ALA A 121 -2.16 -11.59 5.20
C ALA A 121 -1.79 -10.76 6.43
N GLY A 122 -0.73 -11.14 7.16
CA GLY A 122 -0.29 -10.39 8.35
C GLY A 122 0.38 -9.04 8.05
N THR A 123 0.90 -8.85 6.84
CA THR A 123 1.48 -7.59 6.38
C THR A 123 0.93 -7.22 5.00
N LEU A 124 0.49 -5.98 4.82
CA LEU A 124 -0.03 -5.43 3.57
C LEU A 124 0.86 -4.28 3.10
N SER A 125 1.33 -4.33 1.86
CA SER A 125 2.12 -3.26 1.24
C SER A 125 1.40 -2.71 0.01
N PHE A 126 1.36 -1.39 -0.12
CA PHE A 126 0.73 -0.71 -1.26
C PHE A 126 1.42 0.62 -1.58
N ALA A 127 1.38 1.01 -2.86
CA ALA A 127 1.87 2.31 -3.30
C ALA A 127 0.75 3.12 -3.99
N ALA A 128 0.69 4.42 -3.70
CA ALA A 128 -0.31 5.31 -4.27
C ALA A 128 0.32 6.57 -4.86
N THR A 129 -0.19 7.01 -6.01
CA THR A 129 0.03 8.40 -6.47
C THR A 129 -0.94 9.28 -5.69
N THR A 130 -0.42 10.27 -4.97
CA THR A 130 -1.23 11.13 -4.10
C THR A 130 -1.22 12.58 -4.58
N ASN A 131 -2.19 13.37 -4.13
CA ASN A 131 -2.20 14.83 -4.30
C ASN A 131 -1.52 15.57 -3.12
N LEU A 132 -0.63 14.89 -2.39
CA LEU A 132 0.15 15.49 -1.31
C LEU A 132 1.21 16.46 -1.86
N TRP A 133 1.64 17.37 -1.00
CA TRP A 133 2.59 18.42 -1.35
C TRP A 133 4.00 18.07 -0.90
N LEU A 134 4.99 18.33 -1.73
CA LEU A 134 6.42 18.28 -1.41
C LEU A 134 6.96 19.70 -1.33
N ARG A 135 7.96 19.93 -0.48
CA ARG A 135 8.63 21.23 -0.40
C ARG A 135 9.57 21.40 -1.60
N GLU A 136 9.35 22.46 -2.37
CA GLU A 136 10.15 22.81 -3.55
C GLU A 136 11.59 23.14 -3.13
N GLY A 137 12.58 22.61 -3.85
CA GLY A 137 14.00 22.82 -3.54
C GLY A 137 14.56 21.95 -2.39
N SER A 138 13.86 20.89 -1.99
CA SER A 138 14.31 19.93 -0.96
C SER A 138 14.70 18.55 -1.54
N PRO A 139 15.44 18.45 -2.67
CA PRO A 139 15.74 17.15 -3.29
C PRO A 139 16.60 16.24 -2.40
N ASP A 140 17.34 16.81 -1.44
CA ASP A 140 18.27 16.10 -0.56
C ASP A 140 17.69 15.76 0.83
N GLU A 141 16.41 16.04 1.08
CA GLU A 141 15.78 15.66 2.35
C GLU A 141 15.39 14.18 2.29
N GLU A 142 16.31 13.31 2.75
CA GLU A 142 16.09 11.88 2.86
C GLU A 142 15.81 11.49 4.32
N PRO A 143 14.61 10.92 4.63
CA PRO A 143 13.53 10.54 3.72
C PRO A 143 12.61 11.72 3.31
N PRO A 144 12.02 11.69 2.09
CA PRO A 144 11.14 12.75 1.60
C PRO A 144 9.91 12.95 2.49
N VAL A 145 9.56 14.21 2.74
CA VAL A 145 8.41 14.59 3.57
C VAL A 145 7.24 15.04 2.68
N PHE A 146 6.18 14.25 2.66
CA PHE A 146 4.91 14.58 2.02
C PHE A 146 4.02 15.35 2.99
N HIS A 147 3.33 16.38 2.50
CA HIS A 147 2.59 17.30 3.32
C HIS A 147 1.10 17.32 2.96
N LEU A 148 0.26 17.18 3.98
CA LEU A 148 -1.16 17.45 3.89
C LEU A 148 -1.38 18.96 4.00
N ALA A 149 -1.97 19.55 2.96
CA ALA A 149 -2.33 20.97 2.96
C ALA A 149 -3.54 21.24 3.84
N PRO A 150 -3.63 22.41 4.49
CA PRO A 150 -4.85 22.83 5.16
C PRO A 150 -5.98 22.99 4.15
N GLU A 151 -7.20 22.61 4.53
CA GLU A 151 -8.38 22.90 3.71
C GLU A 151 -8.82 24.34 3.94
N ALA A 152 -9.34 25.00 2.90
CA ALA A 152 -10.05 26.26 3.07
C ALA A 152 -11.39 26.02 3.81
N ASP A 153 -11.94 27.08 4.42
CA ASP A 153 -13.32 27.12 4.92
C ASP A 153 -13.63 26.21 6.13
N GLY A 154 -12.63 25.89 6.96
CA GLY A 154 -12.84 25.16 8.22
C GLY A 154 -13.19 23.68 8.06
N ARG A 155 -13.08 23.14 6.84
CA ARG A 155 -13.18 21.69 6.58
C ARG A 155 -11.93 20.98 7.11
N LYS A 156 -12.07 19.69 7.42
CA LYS A 156 -10.93 18.85 7.77
C LYS A 156 -10.08 18.62 6.52
N ALA A 157 -8.77 18.84 6.64
CA ALA A 157 -7.80 18.60 5.59
C ALA A 157 -7.84 17.15 5.11
N GLN A 158 -7.88 16.95 3.78
CA GLN A 158 -7.88 15.63 3.16
C GLN A 158 -6.95 15.56 1.94
N ALA A 159 -6.32 14.40 1.75
CA ALA A 159 -5.61 14.05 0.54
C ALA A 159 -6.17 12.75 -0.02
N HIS A 160 -6.08 12.63 -1.34
CA HIS A 160 -6.56 11.49 -2.10
C HIS A 160 -5.40 10.88 -2.87
N GLY A 161 -5.43 9.56 -3.00
CA GLY A 161 -4.47 8.82 -3.79
C GLY A 161 -5.12 7.71 -4.58
N ARG A 162 -4.54 7.43 -5.75
CA ARG A 162 -4.87 6.25 -6.55
C ARG A 162 -3.83 5.18 -6.29
N VAL A 163 -4.28 4.01 -5.82
CA VAL A 163 -3.39 2.89 -5.54
C VAL A 163 -2.96 2.25 -6.85
N GLN A 164 -1.66 2.09 -7.02
CA GLN A 164 -1.04 1.55 -8.23
C GLN A 164 -0.73 0.06 -8.08
N ASN A 165 -0.30 -0.34 -6.90
CA ASN A 165 -0.04 -1.73 -6.56
C ASN A 165 -0.44 -2.00 -5.11
N ILE A 166 -0.77 -3.26 -4.84
CA ILE A 166 -1.16 -3.75 -3.52
C ILE A 166 -0.81 -5.23 -3.45
N SER A 167 -0.20 -5.64 -2.34
CA SER A 167 0.23 -7.01 -2.10
C SER A 167 0.22 -7.29 -0.61
N TRP A 168 -0.01 -8.53 -0.21
CA TRP A 168 0.06 -8.94 1.19
C TRP A 168 0.76 -10.29 1.32
N ARG A 169 1.27 -10.53 2.51
CA ARG A 169 1.97 -11.76 2.88
C ARG A 169 1.70 -12.10 4.34
N ALA A 170 2.01 -13.33 4.73
CA ALA A 170 1.99 -13.72 6.13
C ALA A 170 2.93 -12.81 6.95
N ALA A 171 2.55 -12.51 8.19
CA ALA A 171 3.45 -11.79 9.09
C ALA A 171 4.76 -12.59 9.21
N ALA A 172 5.89 -11.90 9.23
CA ALA A 172 7.14 -12.55 9.58
C ALA A 172 6.98 -13.07 11.01
N THR A 173 6.90 -14.39 11.18
CA THR A 173 7.00 -15.00 12.50
C THR A 173 8.37 -14.62 13.04
N GLU A 174 8.44 -13.68 13.98
CA GLU A 174 9.64 -13.49 14.78
C GLU A 174 9.90 -14.84 15.45
N ALA A 175 10.86 -15.57 14.91
CA ALA A 175 11.34 -16.80 15.52
C ALA A 175 11.86 -16.39 16.91
N ALA A 176 11.07 -16.73 17.93
CA ALA A 176 11.44 -16.60 19.33
C ALA A 176 12.87 -17.13 19.52
N GLY A 177 13.71 -16.31 20.15
CA GLY A 177 15.07 -16.70 20.50
C GLY A 177 15.12 -18.01 21.29
N GLY A 178 16.06 -18.88 20.89
CA GLY A 178 16.48 -20.08 21.60
C GLY A 178 17.86 -20.50 21.10
N PRO A 179 18.75 -21.01 21.97
CA PRO A 179 20.12 -20.50 22.10
C PRO A 179 21.16 -21.18 21.21
N ALA A 180 22.32 -20.51 21.12
CA ALA A 180 23.55 -21.00 20.53
C ALA A 180 23.84 -22.46 20.87
N PHE A 181 23.92 -23.31 19.83
CA PHE A 181 24.75 -24.51 19.84
C PHE A 181 25.90 -24.29 18.85
N LEU A 182 27.02 -23.80 19.37
CA LEU A 182 28.32 -23.99 18.76
C LEU A 182 28.72 -25.46 18.95
N SER A 183 28.66 -26.29 17.90
CA SER A 183 29.54 -27.46 17.82
C SER A 183 29.68 -27.97 16.38
N GLY A 184 30.87 -27.77 15.81
CA GLY A 184 31.57 -28.79 15.02
C GLY A 184 31.15 -29.03 13.57
N GLN A 185 31.85 -28.36 12.65
CA GLN A 185 32.22 -28.91 11.33
C GLN A 185 33.64 -29.52 11.51
N PRO A 186 34.06 -30.66 10.88
CA PRO A 186 34.12 -30.80 9.43
C PRO A 186 33.81 -32.17 8.77
N ASP A 187 33.48 -32.08 7.48
CA ASP A 187 33.78 -33.00 6.36
C ASP A 187 33.35 -34.48 6.39
N GLN A 188 32.33 -34.86 5.59
CA GLN A 188 32.50 -35.42 4.23
C GLN A 188 31.19 -35.96 3.64
N ALA A 189 30.90 -35.47 2.44
CA ALA A 189 30.36 -36.17 1.27
C ALA A 189 29.26 -37.23 1.44
N SER A 190 28.05 -36.89 1.02
CA SER A 190 27.34 -37.67 -0.01
C SER A 190 26.33 -36.77 -0.73
N GLU A 191 26.42 -36.80 -2.06
CA GLU A 191 25.47 -36.24 -3.02
C GLU A 191 24.03 -36.57 -2.63
N THR A 192 23.17 -35.56 -2.51
CA THR A 192 21.73 -35.69 -2.76
C THR A 192 21.26 -34.35 -3.28
N GLU A 193 21.19 -34.27 -4.59
CA GLU A 193 20.48 -33.28 -5.38
C GLU A 193 19.04 -33.11 -4.84
N PRO A 194 18.62 -31.92 -4.37
CA PRO A 194 17.22 -31.68 -4.06
C PRO A 194 16.44 -31.46 -5.38
N PRO A 195 15.19 -31.92 -5.46
CA PRO A 195 14.49 -32.20 -6.71
C PRO A 195 14.21 -30.93 -7.52
N GLU A 196 14.41 -31.05 -8.84
CA GLU A 196 14.06 -30.03 -9.83
C GLU A 196 12.60 -29.61 -9.70
N ASP A 197 12.40 -28.32 -9.42
CA ASP A 197 11.10 -27.71 -9.19
C ASP A 197 10.34 -27.57 -10.54
N PRO A 198 9.29 -28.38 -10.82
CA PRO A 198 8.62 -28.41 -12.13
C PRO A 198 7.93 -27.08 -12.48
N VAL A 199 7.72 -26.21 -11.48
CA VAL A 199 7.08 -24.90 -11.63
C VAL A 199 8.04 -23.87 -12.24
N ALA A 200 9.33 -23.95 -11.94
CA ALA A 200 10.33 -23.03 -12.47
C ALA A 200 10.51 -23.19 -13.99
N GLU A 201 10.47 -24.43 -14.49
CA GLU A 201 10.58 -24.71 -15.93
C GLU A 201 9.30 -24.31 -16.68
N GLN A 202 8.13 -24.39 -16.04
CA GLN A 202 6.86 -23.89 -16.59
C GLN A 202 6.85 -22.36 -16.72
N LEU A 203 7.32 -21.64 -15.69
CA LEU A 203 7.43 -20.18 -15.72
C LEU A 203 8.44 -19.70 -16.77
N ARG A 204 9.57 -20.42 -16.91
CA ARG A 204 10.57 -20.13 -17.95
C ARG A 204 10.00 -20.33 -19.36
N ARG A 205 9.20 -21.39 -19.57
CA ARG A 205 8.54 -21.68 -20.85
C ARG A 205 7.45 -20.66 -21.21
N ILE A 206 6.68 -20.17 -20.23
CA ILE A 206 5.65 -19.13 -20.43
C ILE A 206 6.30 -17.78 -20.80
N ASN A 207 7.38 -17.41 -20.09
CA ASN A 207 8.08 -16.16 -20.37
C ASN A 207 8.73 -16.16 -21.78
N TRP A 208 9.15 -17.35 -22.25
CA TRP A 208 9.70 -17.53 -23.58
C TRP A 208 8.62 -17.51 -24.69
N SER A 209 7.45 -18.13 -24.47
CA SER A 209 6.35 -18.11 -25.46
C SER A 209 5.73 -16.73 -25.61
N LEU A 210 5.61 -15.96 -24.53
CA LEU A 210 5.08 -14.58 -24.58
C LEU A 210 6.00 -13.67 -25.39
N LYS A 211 7.32 -13.83 -25.24
CA LYS A 211 8.30 -13.07 -26.03
C LYS A 211 8.20 -13.40 -27.52
N GLN A 212 7.97 -14.66 -27.89
CA GLN A 212 7.76 -15.07 -29.28
C GLN A 212 6.46 -14.50 -29.87
N VAL A 213 5.36 -14.51 -29.12
CA VAL A 213 4.08 -13.92 -29.60
C VAL A 213 4.22 -12.42 -29.85
N LEU A 214 4.91 -11.69 -28.96
CA LEU A 214 5.19 -10.26 -29.15
C LEU A 214 6.01 -9.97 -30.41
N ILE A 215 7.03 -10.79 -30.68
CA ILE A 215 7.87 -10.65 -31.88
C ILE A 215 7.05 -10.89 -33.16
N VAL A 216 6.20 -11.91 -33.20
CA VAL A 216 5.33 -12.20 -34.35
C VAL A 216 4.33 -11.07 -34.57
N LEU A 217 3.73 -10.54 -33.50
CA LEU A 217 2.78 -9.43 -33.59
C LEU A 217 3.45 -8.17 -34.15
N ALA A 218 4.66 -7.85 -33.67
CA ALA A 218 5.45 -6.73 -34.16
C ALA A 218 5.80 -6.88 -35.65
N PHE A 219 6.13 -8.10 -36.09
CA PHE A 219 6.41 -8.38 -37.50
C PHE A 219 5.17 -8.24 -38.39
N LEU A 220 4.00 -8.69 -37.91
CA LEU A 220 2.73 -8.52 -38.61
C LEU A 220 2.36 -7.05 -38.75
N MET A 221 2.53 -6.26 -37.70
CA MET A 221 2.33 -4.81 -37.74
C MET A 221 3.28 -4.13 -38.73
N LEU A 222 4.55 -4.54 -38.77
CA LEU A 222 5.52 -4.03 -39.73
C LEU A 222 5.11 -4.33 -41.19
N ILE A 223 4.62 -5.54 -41.47
CA ILE A 223 4.16 -5.94 -42.81
C ILE A 223 2.92 -5.14 -43.23
N ILE A 224 1.98 -4.91 -42.31
CA ILE A 224 0.78 -4.10 -42.57
C ILE A 224 1.17 -2.65 -42.85
N ALA A 225 2.15 -2.10 -42.13
CA ALA A 225 2.62 -0.72 -42.33
C ALA A 225 3.43 -0.53 -43.62
N LEU A 226 4.02 -1.61 -44.17
CA LEU A 226 4.78 -1.57 -45.43
C LEU A 226 3.91 -1.71 -46.70
N LYS A 227 2.60 -1.93 -46.53
CA LYS A 227 1.64 -2.08 -47.63
C LYS A 227 0.74 -0.85 -47.74
#